data_AF-A0A7S3PNJ2-F1
#
_entry.id   AF-A0A7S3PNJ2-F1
#
_cell.length_a   1.000
_cell.length_b   1.000
_cell.length_c   1.000
_cell.angle_alpha   90.00
_cell.angle_beta   90.00
_cell.angle_gamma   90.00
#
_symmetry.space_group_name_H-M   'P 1'
#
loop_
_entity.id
_entity.type
_entity.pdbx_description
1 polymer ?
#
loop_
_entity_poly.entity_id
_entity_poly.type
_entity_poly.pdbx_seq_one_letter_code
_entity_poly.pdbx_strand_id
1 'polypeptide(L)'
;KTKITNRVVRRSIILRGNKTSYDEAVSIGYIARLSCFILSRFHGFLTTWKSSIPSGTACMEGQKGYFEFEVKAKGKDGQKCTVKVKGNAEPFYEATSMMFAESAMCLASNCSNEDCLTGGVITPSTAMGNELIKRLKDTG
;
A
#
# COMPACT_ATOMS: atom_id res chain seq x y z
N LYS A 1 -10.47 -1.00 -5.51
CA LYS A 1 -9.67 -2.12 -4.94
C LYS A 1 -8.28 -2.04 -5.57
N THR A 2 -7.34 -1.40 -4.88
CA THR A 2 -5.96 -1.27 -5.35
C THR A 2 -5.27 -2.61 -5.15
N LYS A 3 -4.93 -3.29 -6.25
CA LYS A 3 -4.29 -4.61 -6.22
C LYS A 3 -2.82 -4.41 -5.88
N ILE A 4 -2.44 -4.66 -4.64
CA ILE A 4 -1.03 -4.65 -4.22
C ILE A 4 -0.31 -5.71 -5.06
N THR A 5 0.73 -5.31 -5.79
CA THR A 5 1.47 -6.19 -6.70
C THR A 5 2.37 -7.14 -5.90
N ASN A 6 1.81 -8.29 -5.51
CA ASN A 6 2.50 -9.36 -4.75
C ASN A 6 3.85 -9.79 -5.33
N ARG A 7 4.08 -9.62 -6.64
CA ARG A 7 5.34 -10.00 -7.28
C ARG A 7 6.53 -9.21 -6.73
N VAL A 8 6.35 -7.92 -6.43
CA VAL A 8 7.42 -7.05 -5.91
C VAL A 8 7.72 -7.41 -4.46
N VAL A 9 6.67 -7.60 -3.65
CA VAL A 9 6.78 -8.00 -2.24
C VAL A 9 7.46 -9.38 -2.10
N ARG A 10 7.10 -10.37 -2.92
CA ARG A 10 7.76 -11.67 -2.89
C ARG A 10 9.25 -11.58 -3.24
N ARG A 11 9.62 -10.78 -4.25
CA ARG A 11 11.03 -10.61 -4.65
C ARG A 11 11.86 -9.99 -3.53
N SER A 12 11.35 -8.96 -2.84
CA SER A 12 12.08 -8.32 -1.76
C SER A 12 12.21 -9.21 -0.51
N ILE A 13 11.21 -10.04 -0.22
CA ILE A 13 11.25 -11.03 0.87
C ILE A 13 12.24 -12.17 0.59
N ILE A 14 12.29 -12.65 -0.66
CA ILE A 14 13.22 -13.71 -1.09
C ILE A 14 14.68 -13.26 -0.94
N LEU A 15 14.98 -11.99 -1.23
CA LEU A 15 16.34 -11.44 -1.06
C LEU A 15 16.83 -11.49 0.40
N ARG A 16 15.93 -11.55 1.39
CA ARG A 16 16.27 -11.69 2.82
C ARG A 16 16.26 -13.16 3.32
N GLY A 17 16.09 -14.15 2.44
CA GLY A 17 16.08 -15.57 2.80
C GLY A 17 14.82 -16.07 3.53
N ASN A 18 13.80 -15.22 3.68
CA ASN A 18 12.58 -15.55 4.42
C ASN A 18 11.52 -16.23 3.53
N LYS A 19 10.88 -17.29 4.03
CA LYS A 19 9.76 -17.97 3.35
C LYS A 19 8.41 -17.54 3.96
N THR A 20 7.63 -16.74 3.23
CA THR A 20 6.27 -16.36 3.62
C THR A 20 5.25 -16.92 2.62
N SER A 21 4.24 -17.64 3.10
CA SER A 21 3.07 -18.04 2.31
C SER A 21 1.92 -17.08 2.58
N TYR A 22 1.30 -16.56 1.52
CA TYR A 22 0.11 -15.71 1.59
C TYR A 22 -1.03 -16.40 0.85
N ASP A 23 -2.12 -16.67 1.56
CA ASP A 23 -3.38 -17.14 0.96
C ASP A 23 -4.29 -15.94 0.72
N GLU A 24 -4.53 -15.63 -0.55
CA GLU A 24 -5.53 -14.64 -0.93
C GLU A 24 -6.90 -15.30 -0.99
N ALA A 25 -7.72 -15.10 0.04
CA ALA A 25 -9.11 -15.50 0.00
C ALA A 25 -9.91 -14.53 -0.87
N VAL A 26 -10.27 -14.97 -2.08
CA VAL A 26 -11.32 -14.30 -2.86
C VAL A 26 -12.66 -14.70 -2.25
N SER A 27 -13.42 -13.73 -1.71
CA SER A 27 -14.76 -14.01 -1.19
C SER A 27 -15.64 -14.60 -2.29
N ILE A 28 -16.34 -15.69 -1.97
CA ILE A 28 -17.31 -16.36 -2.88
C ILE A 28 -18.34 -15.35 -3.42
N GLY A 29 -18.75 -14.36 -2.61
CA GLY A 29 -19.67 -13.30 -3.05
C GLY A 29 -19.10 -12.39 -4.15
N TYR A 30 -17.77 -12.27 -4.25
CA TYR A 30 -17.12 -11.52 -5.33
C TYR A 30 -17.15 -12.30 -6.65
N ILE A 31 -16.94 -13.63 -6.60
CA ILE A 31 -17.03 -14.51 -7.76
C ILE A 31 -18.46 -14.51 -8.32
N ALA A 32 -19.47 -14.60 -7.45
CA ALA A 32 -20.88 -14.54 -7.83
C ALA A 32 -21.28 -13.20 -8.46
N ARG A 33 -20.73 -12.09 -7.98
CA ARG A 33 -20.96 -10.77 -8.59
C ARG A 33 -20.31 -10.65 -9.96
N LEU A 34 -19.09 -11.15 -10.12
CA LEU A 34 -18.38 -11.16 -11.41
C LEU A 34 -19.09 -12.04 -12.44
N SER A 35 -19.54 -13.23 -12.05
CA SER A 35 -20.31 -14.09 -12.94
C SER A 35 -21.63 -13.44 -13.36
N CYS A 36 -22.34 -12.81 -12.43
CA CYS A 36 -23.55 -12.05 -12.74
C CYS A 36 -23.28 -10.87 -13.69
N PHE A 37 -22.18 -10.12 -13.49
CA PHE A 37 -21.80 -9.00 -14.36
C PHE A 37 -21.40 -9.44 -15.78
N ILE A 38 -20.76 -10.60 -15.90
CA ILE A 38 -20.37 -11.19 -17.19
C ILE A 38 -21.61 -11.72 -17.92
N LEU A 39 -22.51 -12.38 -17.19
CA LEU A 39 -23.78 -12.89 -17.74
C LEU A 39 -24.74 -11.76 -18.11
N SER A 40 -24.80 -10.67 -17.33
CA SER A 40 -25.64 -9.50 -17.62
C SER A 40 -25.15 -8.68 -18.81
N ARG A 41 -23.87 -8.80 -19.19
CA ARG A 41 -23.27 -8.08 -20.34
C ARG A 41 -23.52 -8.75 -21.70
N PHE A 42 -24.03 -9.98 -21.72
CA PHE A 42 -24.51 -10.62 -22.95
C PHE A 42 -25.91 -10.14 -23.38
N HIS A 43 -26.57 -9.32 -22.55
CA HIS A 43 -27.85 -8.67 -22.87
C HIS A 43 -27.68 -7.14 -22.82
N GLY A 44 -27.40 -6.52 -23.97
CA GLY A 44 -27.53 -5.07 -24.12
C GLY A 44 -26.21 -4.32 -24.35
N PHE A 45 -25.90 -4.17 -25.62
CA PHE A 45 -24.98 -3.18 -26.19
C PHE A 45 -25.54 -1.76 -26.00
N LEU A 46 -24.63 -0.77 -25.87
CA LEU A 46 -24.81 0.69 -25.87
C LEU A 46 -25.45 1.37 -24.66
N THR A 47 -24.59 1.78 -23.72
CA THR A 47 -24.55 3.20 -23.33
C THR A 47 -23.10 3.60 -23.08
N THR A 48 -22.62 4.59 -23.85
CA THR A 48 -21.36 5.28 -23.62
C THR A 48 -21.50 6.08 -22.32
N TRP A 49 -21.24 5.44 -21.19
CA TRP A 49 -21.16 6.13 -19.92
C TRP A 49 -19.83 6.88 -19.87
N LYS A 50 -19.86 8.12 -20.38
CA LYS A 50 -18.81 9.10 -20.15
C LYS A 50 -18.83 9.44 -18.67
N SER A 51 -18.09 8.67 -17.89
CA SER A 51 -17.81 9.00 -16.49
C SER A 51 -17.06 10.33 -16.52
N SER A 52 -17.75 11.41 -16.15
CA SER A 52 -17.05 12.63 -15.74
C SER A 52 -16.33 12.26 -14.44
N ILE A 53 -15.08 11.84 -14.55
CA ILE A 53 -14.18 11.79 -13.40
C ILE A 53 -13.99 13.27 -13.08
N PRO A 54 -14.56 13.82 -11.99
CA PRO A 54 -14.23 15.19 -11.63
C PRO A 54 -12.72 15.22 -11.47
N SER A 55 -12.06 16.08 -12.24
CA SER A 55 -10.63 16.34 -12.11
C SER A 55 -10.34 16.57 -10.64
N GLY A 56 -9.48 15.73 -10.06
CA GLY A 56 -9.11 15.71 -8.64
C GLY A 56 -8.26 16.91 -8.24
N THR A 57 -8.80 18.11 -8.46
CA THR A 57 -8.25 19.41 -8.09
C THR A 57 -9.40 20.34 -7.72
N ALA A 58 -10.37 19.86 -6.94
CA ALA A 58 -11.09 20.75 -6.05
C ALA A 58 -10.24 20.80 -4.79
N CYS A 59 -9.29 21.74 -4.76
CA CYS A 59 -8.50 22.06 -3.58
C CYS A 59 -9.48 22.27 -2.42
N MET A 60 -9.54 21.31 -1.50
CA MET A 60 -10.13 21.53 -0.19
C MET A 60 -9.09 22.33 0.60
N GLU A 61 -8.93 23.61 0.26
CA GLU A 61 -8.19 24.56 1.07
C GLU A 61 -8.87 24.60 2.45
N GLY A 62 -8.20 24.03 3.46
CA GLY A 62 -8.55 24.19 4.86
C GLY A 62 -9.05 22.96 5.63
N GLN A 63 -9.14 21.76 5.04
CA GLN A 63 -9.38 20.55 5.82
C GLN A 63 -8.05 19.90 6.20
N LYS A 64 -7.84 19.71 7.52
CA LYS A 64 -6.75 18.87 8.03
C LYS A 64 -7.11 17.43 7.69
N GLY A 65 -6.41 16.84 6.73
CA GLY A 65 -6.58 15.45 6.39
C GLY A 65 -6.12 14.53 7.51
N TYR A 66 -6.75 13.37 7.60
CA TYR A 66 -6.24 12.29 8.43
C TYR A 66 -6.47 10.96 7.73
N PHE A 67 -5.62 9.99 8.04
CA PHE A 67 -5.83 8.61 7.63
C PHE A 67 -5.53 7.67 8.80
N GLU A 68 -6.32 6.61 8.93
CA GLU A 68 -6.09 5.51 9.87
C GLU A 68 -6.39 4.19 9.17
N PHE A 69 -5.46 3.24 9.26
CA PHE A 69 -5.73 1.86 8.87
C PHE A 69 -5.13 0.88 9.87
N GLU A 70 -5.83 -0.24 10.02
CA GLU A 70 -5.51 -1.29 10.99
C GLU A 70 -5.17 -2.58 10.25
N VAL A 71 -3.99 -3.12 10.52
CA VAL A 71 -3.50 -4.40 10.00
C VAL A 71 -3.58 -5.43 11.12
N LYS A 72 -4.40 -6.46 10.92
CA LYS A 72 -4.52 -7.62 11.82
C LYS A 72 -3.76 -8.80 11.23
N ALA A 73 -2.79 -9.31 11.96
CA ALA A 73 -2.01 -10.49 11.61
C ALA A 73 -2.26 -11.62 12.62
N LYS A 74 -2.25 -12.87 12.15
CA LYS A 74 -2.34 -14.06 12.99
C LYS A 74 -1.12 -14.95 12.74
N GLY A 75 -0.33 -15.19 13.78
CA GLY A 75 0.82 -16.10 13.76
C GLY A 75 0.38 -17.57 13.74
N LYS A 76 1.30 -18.46 13.40
CA LYS A 76 1.05 -19.91 13.33
C LYS A 76 0.60 -20.51 14.66
N ASP A 77 1.09 -19.96 15.77
CA ASP A 77 0.75 -20.40 17.14
C ASP A 77 -0.57 -19.78 17.66
N GLY A 78 -1.38 -19.19 16.78
CA GLY A 78 -2.63 -18.54 17.17
C GLY A 78 -2.48 -17.13 17.76
N GLN A 79 -1.24 -16.66 17.94
CA GLN A 79 -0.93 -15.29 18.38
C GLN A 79 -1.53 -14.26 17.41
N LYS A 80 -2.15 -13.21 17.95
CA LYS A 80 -2.74 -12.12 17.16
C LYS A 80 -1.92 -10.86 17.36
N CYS A 81 -1.57 -10.20 16.26
CA CYS A 81 -0.92 -8.89 16.26
C CYS A 81 -1.83 -7.90 15.54
N THR A 82 -2.03 -6.74 16.15
CA THR A 82 -2.78 -5.63 15.55
C THR A 82 -1.85 -4.43 15.47
N VAL A 83 -1.65 -3.91 14.27
CA VAL A 83 -0.85 -2.71 14.00
C VAL A 83 -1.78 -1.63 13.47
N LYS A 84 -1.78 -0.45 14.09
CA LYS A 84 -2.51 0.72 13.62
C LYS A 84 -1.53 1.73 13.07
N VAL A 85 -1.79 2.22 11.86
CA VAL A 85 -1.04 3.30 11.23
C VAL A 85 -1.97 4.49 11.09
N LYS A 86 -1.55 5.64 11.64
CA LYS A 86 -2.30 6.90 11.61
C LYS A 86 -1.41 8.03 11.12
N GLY A 87 -1.98 9.01 10.44
CA GLY A 87 -1.31 10.26 10.09
C GLY A 87 -2.29 11.41 10.03
N ASN A 88 -1.85 12.60 10.46
CA ASN A 88 -2.65 13.83 10.51
C ASN A 88 -2.42 14.72 9.28
N ALA A 89 -2.09 14.09 8.15
CA ALA A 89 -1.80 14.74 6.88
C ALA A 89 -2.78 14.27 5.82
N GLU A 90 -3.04 15.12 4.83
CA GLU A 90 -3.85 14.76 3.67
C GLU A 90 -3.22 13.56 2.94
N PRO A 91 -3.95 12.43 2.78
CA PRO A 91 -3.37 11.18 2.29
C PRO A 91 -2.90 11.24 0.84
N PHE A 92 -3.34 12.24 0.07
CA PHE A 92 -3.04 12.34 -1.35
C PHE A 92 -1.74 13.09 -1.63
N TYR A 93 -1.59 14.30 -1.07
CA TYR A 93 -0.45 15.17 -1.38
C TYR A 93 0.54 15.25 -0.23
N GLU A 94 0.08 15.65 0.95
CA GLU A 94 0.95 15.96 2.08
C GLU A 94 1.65 14.70 2.61
N ALA A 95 0.87 13.67 2.95
CA ALA A 95 1.43 12.41 3.45
C ALA A 95 2.32 11.72 2.40
N THR A 96 1.91 11.73 1.13
CA THR A 96 2.68 11.13 0.03
C THR A 96 3.99 11.87 -0.21
N SER A 97 3.98 13.20 -0.20
CA SER A 97 5.18 14.02 -0.41
C SER A 97 6.17 13.85 0.74
N MET A 98 5.68 13.82 1.97
CA MET A 98 6.50 13.55 3.16
C MET A 98 7.12 12.15 3.11
N MET A 99 6.33 11.13 2.73
CA MET A 99 6.84 9.78 2.53
C MET A 99 7.98 9.75 1.50
N PHE A 100 7.88 10.48 0.39
CA PHE A 100 8.95 10.56 -0.61
C PHE A 100 10.18 11.33 -0.10
N ALA A 101 9.99 12.47 0.54
CA ALA A 101 11.08 13.29 1.07
C ALA A 101 11.87 12.51 2.12
N GLU A 102 11.18 11.87 3.08
CA GLU A 102 11.82 11.08 4.13
C GLU A 102 12.45 9.79 3.58
N SER A 103 11.84 9.18 2.56
CA SER A 103 12.44 8.03 1.88
C SER A 103 13.75 8.42 1.18
N ALA A 104 13.76 9.56 0.48
CA ALA A 104 14.96 10.06 -0.18
C ALA A 104 16.05 10.43 0.84
N MET A 105 15.68 11.09 1.94
CA MET A 105 16.63 11.46 2.99
C MET A 105 17.17 10.24 3.75
N CYS A 106 16.33 9.23 3.98
CA CYS A 106 16.75 7.96 4.57
C CYS A 106 17.77 7.24 3.67
N LEU A 107 17.52 7.20 2.35
CA LEU A 107 18.49 6.65 1.39
C LEU A 107 19.78 7.49 1.31
N ALA A 108 19.69 8.81 1.37
CA ALA A 108 20.87 9.67 1.28
C ALA A 108 21.76 9.58 2.53
N SER A 109 21.16 9.43 3.72
CA SER A 109 21.88 9.44 5.00
C SER A 109 22.26 8.06 5.53
N ASN A 110 21.45 7.03 5.26
CA ASN A 110 21.56 5.71 5.89
C ASN A 110 21.83 4.56 4.89
N CYS A 111 22.30 4.85 3.67
CA CYS A 111 22.68 3.84 2.67
C CYS A 111 23.96 3.05 3.00
N SER A 112 24.51 3.16 4.21
CA SER A 112 25.72 2.45 4.64
C SER A 112 25.46 1.07 5.26
N ASN A 113 24.22 0.72 5.58
CA ASN A 113 23.89 -0.62 6.07
C ASN A 113 23.89 -1.61 4.90
N GLU A 114 24.56 -2.76 5.06
CA GLU A 114 24.71 -3.81 4.05
C GLU A 114 23.36 -4.31 3.48
N ASP A 115 22.27 -4.15 4.25
CA ASP A 115 20.88 -4.42 3.86
C ASP A 115 20.32 -3.50 2.76
N CYS A 116 20.83 -2.27 2.61
CA CYS A 116 20.35 -1.30 1.61
C CYS A 116 20.83 -1.63 0.18
N LEU A 117 21.86 -2.46 0.03
CA LEU A 117 22.66 -2.52 -1.20
C LEU A 117 22.62 -3.85 -1.95
N THR A 118 21.69 -4.75 -1.63
CA THR A 118 21.41 -5.88 -2.53
C THR A 118 20.53 -5.38 -3.66
N GLY A 119 21.15 -5.02 -4.80
CA GLY A 119 20.47 -4.36 -5.93
C GLY A 119 19.19 -5.05 -6.41
N GLY A 120 18.30 -4.26 -7.03
CA GLY A 120 17.03 -4.74 -7.59
C GLY A 120 15.86 -3.80 -7.27
N VAL A 121 14.64 -4.24 -7.59
CA VAL A 121 13.41 -3.52 -7.22
C VAL A 121 12.97 -3.96 -5.82
N ILE A 122 13.27 -3.13 -4.83
CA ILE A 122 12.99 -3.39 -3.41
C ILE A 122 11.92 -2.43 -2.85
N THR A 123 11.16 -2.88 -1.85
CA THR A 123 10.16 -2.04 -1.20
C THR A 123 10.81 -1.14 -0.13
N PRO A 124 10.23 0.02 0.23
CA PRO A 124 10.74 0.88 1.30
C PRO A 124 10.88 0.14 2.65
N SER A 125 9.96 -0.79 2.95
CA SER A 125 10.07 -1.64 4.14
C SER A 125 11.31 -2.53 4.14
N THR A 126 11.75 -2.95 2.96
CA THR A 126 12.92 -3.82 2.78
C THR A 126 14.20 -2.99 2.77
N ALA A 127 14.20 -1.84 2.10
CA ALA A 127 15.38 -0.98 1.98
C ALA A 127 15.66 -0.20 3.27
N MET A 128 14.64 0.46 3.83
CA MET A 128 14.80 1.46 4.89
C MET A 128 14.25 0.98 6.23
N GLY A 129 13.22 0.13 6.20
CA GLY A 129 12.68 -0.56 7.39
C GLY A 129 12.41 0.38 8.57
N ASN A 130 13.04 0.09 9.70
CA ASN A 130 12.86 0.83 10.96
C ASN A 130 13.38 2.27 10.90
N GLU A 131 14.40 2.57 10.10
CA GLU A 131 14.97 3.92 10.01
C GLU A 131 13.96 4.89 9.38
N LEU A 132 13.25 4.45 8.32
CA LEU A 132 12.17 5.25 7.75
C LEU A 132 11.02 5.48 8.75
N ILE A 133 10.68 4.46 9.55
CA ILE A 133 9.63 4.57 10.57
C ILE A 133 10.00 5.61 11.64
N LYS A 134 11.28 5.63 12.09
CA LYS A 134 11.75 6.62 13.06
C LYS A 134 11.60 8.04 12.49
N ARG A 135 12.13 8.27 11.29
CA ARG A 135 12.07 9.58 10.63
C ARG A 135 10.64 10.08 10.43
N LEU A 136 9.74 9.22 9.98
CA LEU A 136 8.33 9.59 9.81
C LEU A 136 7.69 9.97 11.15
N LYS A 137 7.98 9.26 12.23
CA LYS A 137 7.46 9.61 13.57
C LYS A 137 8.02 10.94 14.10
N ASP A 138 9.25 11.27 13.74
CA ASP A 138 9.88 12.52 14.14
C ASP A 138 9.31 13.72 13.35
N THR A 139 8.93 13.50 12.08
CA THR A 139 8.41 14.53 11.17
C THR A 139 6.87 14.70 11.25
N GLY A 140 6.08 13.63 11.48
CA GLY A 140 4.61 13.71 11.52
C GLY A 140 3.84 12.41 11.76
#